data_AF-A0A1G5XVI5-F1
#
_entry.id   AF-A0A1G5XVI5-F1
#
_cell.length_a   1.000
_cell.length_b   1.000
_cell.length_c   1.000
_cell.angle_alpha   90.00
_cell.angle_beta   90.00
_cell.angle_gamma   90.00
#
_symmetry.space_group_name_H-M   'P 1'
#
loop_
_entity.id
_entity.type
_entity.pdbx_description
1 polymer ?
#
loop_
_entity_poly.entity_id
_entity_poly.type
_entity_poly.pdbx_seq_one_letter_code
_entity_poly.pdbx_strand_id
1 'polypeptide(L)'
;MGISWYFGYNPESDSITHLITQFFGILKENMFNILRPNTRECSGTNIYKGEHSYIKTVKWVEFCANTEKYIEKALEIQETDMGFQLFRDTFIFTNKRLILIDVQGVTGSKVEYKSMPYKSITRFSLETAGTFELDAALKIWFSSEATPSVNKKFNKSIDIYEVQRYLAGRAI
;
A
#
# COMPACT_ATOMS: atom_id res chain seq x y z
N MET A 1 -5.80 17.60 -27.58
CA MET A 1 -6.18 16.51 -26.65
C MET A 1 -4.97 15.61 -26.45
N GLY A 2 -4.35 15.62 -25.26
CA GLY A 2 -3.25 14.72 -24.93
C GLY A 2 -3.81 13.40 -24.41
N ILE A 3 -3.75 12.35 -25.22
CA ILE A 3 -4.22 11.02 -24.82
C ILE A 3 -3.15 10.40 -23.92
N SER A 4 -3.42 10.35 -22.61
CA SER A 4 -2.70 9.47 -21.69
C SER A 4 -3.31 8.08 -21.84
N TRP A 5 -2.48 7.05 -22.05
CA TRP A 5 -2.91 5.67 -22.35
C TRP A 5 -3.88 5.04 -21.32
N TYR A 6 -4.07 5.65 -20.16
CA TYR A 6 -4.85 5.10 -19.04
C TYR A 6 -6.03 5.98 -18.61
N PHE A 7 -6.08 7.25 -19.02
CA PHE A 7 -7.20 8.14 -18.72
C PHE A 7 -7.28 9.33 -19.69
N GLY A 8 -8.50 9.77 -20.00
CA GLY A 8 -8.80 11.00 -20.74
C GLY A 8 -9.32 12.07 -19.80
N TYR A 9 -8.89 13.32 -19.99
CA TYR A 9 -9.49 14.48 -19.33
C TYR A 9 -10.57 15.07 -20.22
N ASN A 10 -11.78 15.22 -19.68
CA ASN A 10 -12.87 15.93 -20.32
C ASN A 10 -12.99 17.35 -19.73
N PRO A 11 -12.64 18.41 -20.49
CA PRO A 11 -12.69 19.78 -20.02
C PRO A 11 -14.12 20.33 -19.90
N GLU A 12 -15.09 19.82 -20.66
CA GLU A 12 -16.50 20.29 -20.58
C GLU A 12 -17.12 19.95 -19.23
N SER A 13 -16.71 18.81 -18.69
CA SER A 13 -17.24 18.27 -17.46
C SER A 13 -16.24 18.28 -16.33
N ASP A 14 -15.06 18.89 -16.48
CA ASP A 14 -13.94 18.86 -15.54
C ASP A 14 -13.79 17.49 -14.85
N SER A 15 -13.68 16.44 -15.67
CA SER A 15 -13.68 15.06 -15.18
C SER A 15 -12.61 14.22 -15.86
N ILE A 16 -12.11 13.23 -15.12
CA ILE A 16 -11.18 12.23 -15.63
C ILE A 16 -11.96 10.95 -15.95
N THR A 17 -11.83 10.46 -17.17
CA THR A 17 -12.37 9.17 -17.61
C THR A 17 -11.22 8.19 -17.67
N HIS A 18 -11.26 7.13 -16.87
CA HIS A 18 -10.30 6.04 -16.99
C HIS A 18 -10.62 5.21 -18.26
N LEU A 19 -9.63 5.05 -19.14
CA LEU A 19 -9.79 4.33 -20.42
C LEU A 19 -9.44 2.85 -20.19
N ILE A 20 -10.33 2.13 -19.51
CA ILE A 20 -10.03 0.84 -18.86
C ILE A 20 -10.18 -0.39 -19.77
N THR A 21 -10.18 -0.25 -21.10
CA THR A 21 -10.32 -1.42 -22.00
C THR A 21 -9.11 -2.35 -22.03
N GLN A 22 -7.97 -1.94 -21.42
CA GLN A 22 -6.75 -2.77 -21.30
C GLN A 22 -6.19 -2.93 -19.87
N PHE A 23 -6.88 -2.51 -18.81
CA PHE A 23 -6.29 -2.54 -17.45
C PHE A 23 -7.27 -3.00 -16.36
N PHE A 24 -7.31 -4.31 -16.11
CA PHE A 24 -8.00 -5.04 -15.04
C PHE A 24 -9.43 -4.58 -14.69
N GLY A 25 -10.41 -5.45 -14.98
CA GLY A 25 -11.81 -5.32 -14.49
C GLY A 25 -11.91 -5.08 -12.98
N ILE A 26 -10.90 -5.48 -12.20
CA ILE A 26 -10.76 -5.20 -10.77
C ILE A 26 -10.81 -3.70 -10.45
N LEU A 27 -10.18 -2.82 -11.24
CA LEU A 27 -10.18 -1.37 -10.98
C LEU A 27 -11.51 -0.71 -11.35
N LYS A 28 -12.14 -1.18 -12.44
CA LYS A 28 -13.46 -0.74 -12.86
C LYS A 28 -14.52 -1.11 -11.82
N GLU A 29 -14.40 -2.29 -11.23
CA GLU A 29 -15.32 -2.73 -10.19
C GLU A 29 -14.97 -2.16 -8.80
N ASN A 30 -13.72 -1.72 -8.55
CA ASN A 30 -13.26 -1.10 -7.29
C ASN A 30 -13.86 0.28 -6.93
N MET A 31 -15.04 0.60 -7.44
CA MET A 31 -15.98 1.53 -6.81
C MET A 31 -16.48 1.05 -5.42
N PHE A 32 -15.74 0.20 -4.71
CA PHE A 32 -16.25 -0.69 -3.66
C PHE A 32 -16.22 -0.14 -2.22
N ASN A 33 -15.83 1.11 -2.02
CA ASN A 33 -15.65 1.64 -0.66
C ASN A 33 -16.55 2.79 -0.27
N ILE A 34 -17.50 3.13 -1.13
CA ILE A 34 -18.56 4.08 -0.81
C ILE A 34 -19.92 3.38 -0.88
N LEU A 35 -20.61 3.36 0.26
CA LEU A 35 -21.97 2.86 0.37
C LEU A 35 -22.99 3.82 -0.27
N ARG A 36 -22.65 5.11 -0.41
CA ARG A 36 -23.53 6.18 -0.94
C ARG A 36 -22.75 7.22 -1.76
N PRO A 37 -22.58 7.04 -3.08
CA PRO A 37 -21.81 7.95 -3.91
C PRO A 37 -22.52 9.28 -4.14
N ASN A 38 -21.74 10.37 -4.13
CA ASN A 38 -22.20 11.66 -4.60
C ASN A 38 -21.98 11.74 -6.12
N THR A 39 -23.08 11.79 -6.88
CA THR A 39 -23.06 11.84 -8.35
C THR A 39 -23.66 13.13 -8.88
N ARG A 40 -23.25 13.50 -10.09
CA ARG A 40 -23.93 14.49 -10.94
C ARG A 40 -24.03 13.97 -12.36
N GLU A 41 -25.08 14.32 -13.07
CA GLU A 41 -25.20 14.00 -14.49
C GLU A 41 -24.44 15.02 -15.33
N CYS A 42 -23.76 14.54 -16.38
CA CYS A 42 -23.18 15.37 -17.42
C CYS A 42 -23.23 14.63 -18.75
N SER A 43 -23.91 15.21 -19.74
CA SER A 43 -23.99 14.68 -21.11
C SER A 43 -24.42 13.20 -21.17
N GLY A 44 -25.42 12.82 -20.37
CA GLY A 44 -25.95 11.45 -20.29
C GLY A 44 -25.09 10.45 -19.51
N THR A 45 -24.01 10.90 -18.86
CA THR A 45 -23.14 10.07 -18.01
C THR A 45 -23.17 10.55 -16.57
N ASN A 46 -23.19 9.63 -15.61
CA ASN A 46 -23.04 9.96 -14.19
C ASN A 46 -21.56 10.17 -13.85
N ILE A 47 -21.23 11.37 -13.38
CA ILE A 47 -19.92 11.74 -12.85
C ILE A 47 -19.95 11.62 -11.34
N TYR A 48 -19.04 10.82 -10.80
CA TYR A 48 -18.83 10.65 -9.38
C TYR A 48 -17.91 11.77 -8.86
N LYS A 49 -18.27 12.41 -7.75
CA LYS A 49 -17.42 13.41 -7.09
C LYS A 49 -16.54 12.73 -6.04
N GLY A 50 -15.29 13.18 -5.92
CA GLY A 50 -14.31 12.79 -4.89
C GLY A 50 -13.40 11.61 -5.24
N GLU A 51 -12.29 11.48 -4.52
CA GLU A 51 -11.23 10.47 -4.72
C GLU A 51 -11.43 9.32 -3.72
N HIS A 52 -12.04 8.23 -4.17
CA HIS A 52 -12.50 7.14 -3.28
C HIS A 52 -11.90 5.77 -3.62
N SER A 53 -11.08 5.71 -4.68
CA SER A 53 -10.30 4.52 -5.00
C SER A 53 -9.10 4.45 -4.07
N TYR A 54 -8.89 3.30 -3.42
CA TYR A 54 -7.66 2.99 -2.69
C TYR A 54 -6.41 2.96 -3.57
N ILE A 55 -6.59 2.89 -4.89
CA ILE A 55 -5.51 2.91 -5.87
C ILE A 55 -5.67 4.20 -6.66
N LYS A 56 -4.86 5.21 -6.31
CA LYS A 56 -4.80 6.45 -7.05
C LYS A 56 -4.14 6.19 -8.41
N THR A 57 -4.88 6.45 -9.48
CA THR A 57 -4.29 6.37 -10.82
C THR A 57 -3.52 7.67 -11.06
N VAL A 58 -2.21 7.57 -11.03
CA VAL A 58 -1.29 8.71 -11.22
C VAL A 58 -0.33 8.38 -12.34
N LYS A 59 0.13 9.40 -13.08
CA LYS A 59 1.16 9.15 -14.09
C LYS A 59 2.41 8.65 -13.39
N TRP A 60 3.06 7.63 -13.96
CA TRP A 60 4.29 7.07 -13.39
C TRP A 60 5.35 8.15 -13.09
N VAL A 61 5.54 9.10 -14.02
CA VAL A 61 6.49 10.21 -13.86
C VAL A 61 6.10 11.14 -12.70
N GLU A 62 4.81 11.45 -12.55
CA GLU A 62 4.31 12.30 -11.46
C GLU A 62 4.39 11.59 -10.11
N PHE A 63 4.12 10.28 -10.09
CA PHE A 63 4.29 9.42 -8.93
C PHE A 63 5.74 9.38 -8.47
N CYS A 64 6.67 9.01 -9.36
CA CYS A 64 8.10 8.94 -9.02
C CYS A 64 8.61 10.28 -8.47
N ALA A 65 8.16 11.41 -9.03
CA ALA A 65 8.56 12.73 -8.57
C ALA A 65 8.00 13.13 -7.20
N ASN A 66 6.88 12.54 -6.76
CA ASN A 66 6.19 12.91 -5.51
C ASN A 66 5.74 11.67 -4.73
N THR A 67 6.61 10.68 -4.64
CA THR A 67 6.24 9.35 -4.15
C THR A 67 5.69 9.39 -2.72
N GLU A 68 6.35 10.14 -1.84
CA GLU A 68 5.97 10.35 -0.43
C GLU A 68 4.55 10.89 -0.31
N LYS A 69 4.21 11.96 -1.04
CA LYS A 69 2.86 12.53 -1.09
C LYS A 69 1.78 11.52 -1.47
N TYR A 70 2.07 10.63 -2.43
CA TYR A 70 1.08 9.64 -2.89
C TYR A 70 0.96 8.46 -1.92
N ILE A 71 2.02 8.13 -1.21
CA ILE A 71 1.98 7.19 -0.08
C ILE A 71 1.19 7.81 1.07
N GLU A 72 1.49 9.04 1.49
CA GLU A 72 0.74 9.76 2.52
C GLU A 72 -0.75 9.82 2.20
N LYS A 73 -1.12 10.17 0.96
CA LYS A 73 -2.54 10.13 0.56
C LYS A 73 -3.15 8.74 0.60
N ALA A 74 -2.40 7.69 0.28
CA ALA A 74 -2.88 6.32 0.44
C ALA A 74 -3.07 5.97 1.92
N LEU A 75 -2.21 6.49 2.80
CA LEU A 75 -2.31 6.35 4.25
C LEU A 75 -3.44 7.17 4.87
N GLU A 76 -3.76 8.35 4.33
CA GLU A 76 -4.92 9.16 4.76
C GLU A 76 -6.25 8.48 4.44
N ILE A 77 -6.30 7.76 3.31
CA ILE A 77 -7.50 7.04 2.86
C ILE A 77 -7.69 5.73 3.67
N GLN A 78 -6.66 5.26 4.37
CA GLN A 78 -6.69 4.04 5.16
C GLN A 78 -6.65 4.38 6.66
N GLU A 79 -7.44 3.70 7.49
CA GLU A 79 -7.20 3.75 8.95
C GLU A 79 -5.85 3.08 9.21
N THR A 80 -4.81 3.91 9.27
CA THR A 80 -3.43 3.51 9.56
C THR A 80 -3.35 3.32 11.06
N ASP A 81 -3.13 2.07 11.49
CA ASP A 81 -3.07 1.77 12.91
C ASP A 81 -1.66 2.01 13.47
N MET A 82 -0.62 1.77 12.66
CA MET A 82 0.78 1.91 13.07
C MET A 82 1.73 1.97 11.86
N GLY A 83 2.86 2.68 11.99
CA GLY A 83 3.93 2.67 10.99
C GLY A 83 5.29 2.86 11.63
N PHE A 84 6.32 2.20 11.10
CA PHE A 84 7.70 2.39 11.53
C PHE A 84 8.69 2.24 10.38
N GLN A 85 9.81 2.95 10.50
CA GLN A 85 10.92 2.88 9.55
C GLN A 85 12.07 2.11 10.18
N LEU A 86 12.61 1.15 9.44
CA LEU A 86 13.74 0.33 9.84
C LEU A 86 14.90 0.54 8.86
N PHE A 87 15.92 1.28 9.29
CA PHE A 87 16.99 1.78 8.42
C PHE A 87 16.44 2.54 7.19
N ARG A 88 16.43 1.90 6.01
CA ARG A 88 15.91 2.44 4.75
C ARG A 88 14.57 1.86 4.34
N ASP A 89 14.12 0.80 4.99
CA ASP A 89 12.87 0.14 4.66
C ASP A 89 11.75 0.68 5.56
N THR A 90 10.55 0.81 5.00
CA THR A 90 9.39 1.31 5.74
C THR A 90 8.34 0.23 5.84
N PHE A 91 7.86 -0.01 7.06
CA PHE A 91 6.72 -0.88 7.33
C PHE A 91 5.52 -0.02 7.70
N ILE A 92 4.40 -0.29 7.04
CA ILE A 92 3.15 0.41 7.29
C ILE A 92 2.07 -0.63 7.59
N PHE A 93 1.56 -0.60 8.81
CA PHE A 93 0.49 -1.46 9.30
C PHE A 93 -0.82 -0.71 9.20
N THR A 94 -1.66 -1.22 8.33
CA THR A 94 -2.99 -0.68 8.08
C THR A 94 -4.03 -1.64 8.62
N ASN A 95 -5.30 -1.28 8.64
CA ASN A 95 -6.34 -2.20 9.11
C ASN A 95 -6.48 -3.54 8.34
N LYS A 96 -5.98 -3.65 7.10
CA LYS A 96 -6.18 -4.83 6.22
C LYS A 96 -4.90 -5.52 5.75
N ARG A 97 -3.77 -4.83 5.77
CA ARG A 97 -2.53 -5.29 5.13
C ARG A 97 -1.30 -4.64 5.75
N LEU A 98 -0.18 -5.36 5.67
CA LEU A 98 1.16 -4.82 5.84
C LEU A 98 1.63 -4.29 4.48
N ILE A 99 2.09 -3.04 4.42
CA ILE A 99 2.79 -2.49 3.27
C ILE A 99 4.27 -2.39 3.63
N LEU A 100 5.12 -3.04 2.84
CA LEU A 100 6.57 -2.97 2.96
C LEU A 100 7.14 -2.18 1.77
N ILE A 101 7.87 -1.13 2.08
CA ILE A 101 8.64 -0.33 1.13
C ILE A 101 10.09 -0.73 1.31
N ASP A 102 10.65 -1.44 0.33
CA ASP A 102 12.00 -1.98 0.36
C ASP A 102 12.90 -1.16 -0.59
N VAL A 103 13.88 -0.46 -0.02
CA VAL A 103 14.81 0.39 -0.78
C VAL A 103 16.05 -0.41 -1.14
N GLN A 104 16.17 -0.77 -2.41
CA GLN A 104 17.17 -1.69 -2.94
C GLN A 104 18.38 -0.97 -3.54
N GLY A 105 19.53 -1.65 -3.48
CA GLY A 105 20.79 -1.19 -4.08
C GLY A 105 21.55 -0.18 -3.21
N VAL A 106 22.74 0.18 -3.70
CA VAL A 106 23.63 1.12 -2.99
C VAL A 106 23.06 2.54 -3.03
N THR A 107 22.60 2.97 -4.21
CA THR A 107 22.03 4.30 -4.46
C THR A 107 20.62 4.48 -3.91
N GLY A 108 19.91 3.39 -3.55
CA GLY A 108 18.51 3.43 -3.15
C GLY A 108 17.54 3.83 -4.27
N SER A 109 17.99 3.87 -5.52
CA SER A 109 17.18 4.32 -6.66
C SER A 109 16.13 3.32 -7.10
N LYS A 110 16.22 2.06 -6.63
CA LYS A 110 15.21 1.03 -6.88
C LYS A 110 14.41 0.83 -5.61
N VAL A 111 13.10 1.08 -5.66
CA VAL A 111 12.20 0.88 -4.51
C VAL A 111 11.13 -0.13 -4.91
N GLU A 112 10.94 -1.13 -4.06
CA GLU A 112 9.90 -2.15 -4.20
C GLU A 112 8.78 -1.91 -3.17
N TYR A 113 7.54 -1.91 -3.64
CA TYR A 113 6.35 -1.74 -2.81
C TYR A 113 5.58 -3.07 -2.74
N LYS A 114 5.52 -3.67 -1.56
CA LYS A 114 4.81 -4.94 -1.31
C LYS A 114 3.60 -4.70 -0.42
N SER A 115 2.41 -4.90 -0.98
CA SER A 115 1.16 -4.87 -0.24
C SER A 115 0.75 -6.30 0.11
N MET A 116 0.83 -6.65 1.39
CA MET A 116 0.67 -8.02 1.89
C MET A 116 -0.53 -8.12 2.84
N PRO A 117 -1.67 -8.70 2.41
CA PRO A 117 -2.87 -8.82 3.23
C PRO A 117 -2.64 -9.68 4.49
N TYR A 118 -3.24 -9.31 5.62
CA TYR A 118 -3.08 -10.11 6.85
C TYR A 118 -3.71 -11.50 6.75
N LYS A 119 -4.84 -11.62 6.04
CA LYS A 119 -5.50 -12.92 5.76
C LYS A 119 -4.63 -13.93 5.02
N SER A 120 -3.53 -13.49 4.42
CA SER A 120 -2.58 -14.37 3.74
C SER A 120 -1.36 -14.71 4.59
N ILE A 121 -1.23 -14.13 5.79
CA ILE A 121 -0.18 -14.53 6.73
C ILE A 121 -0.55 -15.91 7.27
N THR A 122 0.32 -16.89 7.05
CA THR A 122 0.11 -18.25 7.57
C THR A 122 0.89 -18.50 8.85
N ARG A 123 2.01 -17.79 9.02
CA ARG A 123 2.91 -17.92 10.17
C ARG A 123 3.74 -16.66 10.30
N PHE A 124 4.08 -16.31 11.53
CA PHE A 124 5.16 -15.37 11.82
C PHE A 124 6.00 -15.91 12.98
N SER A 125 7.24 -15.46 13.08
CA SER A 125 8.12 -15.75 14.22
C SER A 125 8.87 -14.51 14.63
N LEU A 126 9.06 -14.37 15.94
CA LEU A 126 9.87 -13.34 16.55
C LEU A 126 11.06 -14.00 17.26
N GLU A 127 12.27 -13.59 16.90
CA GLU A 127 13.51 -13.98 17.57
C GLU A 127 14.03 -12.76 18.35
N THR A 128 14.13 -12.88 19.68
CA THR A 128 14.66 -11.81 20.53
C THR A 128 16.17 -11.70 20.39
N ALA A 129 16.69 -10.48 20.54
CA ALA A 129 18.13 -10.25 20.66
C ALA A 129 18.72 -11.07 21.83
N GLY A 130 19.72 -11.92 21.54
CA GLY A 130 20.46 -12.66 22.56
C GLY A 130 21.50 -11.79 23.29
N THR A 131 22.22 -12.36 24.25
CA THR A 131 23.25 -11.63 25.03
C THR A 131 24.37 -11.01 24.17
N PHE A 132 24.61 -11.56 22.98
CA PHE A 132 25.66 -11.13 22.04
C PHE A 132 25.12 -10.58 20.71
N GLU A 133 23.83 -10.74 20.41
CA GLU A 133 23.21 -10.18 19.20
C GLU A 133 22.46 -8.90 19.57
N LEU A 134 22.69 -7.81 18.85
CA LEU A 134 22.08 -6.51 19.18
C LEU A 134 20.65 -6.36 18.65
N ASP A 135 20.25 -7.19 17.68
CA ASP A 135 19.02 -7.03 16.91
C ASP A 135 18.08 -8.21 17.13
N ALA A 136 16.78 -7.92 17.27
CA ALA A 136 15.71 -8.91 17.18
C ALA A 136 15.40 -9.19 15.70
N ALA A 137 14.83 -10.35 15.37
CA ALA A 137 14.43 -10.67 13.99
C ALA A 137 12.94 -11.00 13.90
N LEU A 138 12.25 -10.37 12.93
CA LEU A 138 10.87 -10.70 12.56
C LEU A 138 10.87 -11.45 11.24
N LYS A 139 10.20 -12.60 11.23
CA LYS A 139 9.97 -13.41 10.03
C LYS A 139 8.48 -13.59 9.80
N ILE A 140 7.99 -13.37 8.58
CA ILE A 140 6.58 -13.55 8.20
C ILE A 140 6.51 -14.40 6.94
N TRP A 141 5.64 -15.41 6.98
CA TRP A 141 5.32 -16.30 5.87
C TRP A 141 3.91 -16.02 5.37
N PHE A 142 3.78 -15.89 4.06
CA PHE A 142 2.49 -15.82 3.40
C PHE A 142 2.09 -17.18 2.82
N SER A 143 0.82 -17.33 2.47
CA SER A 143 0.26 -18.58 1.92
C SER A 143 1.14 -19.11 0.80
N SER A 144 1.39 -20.43 0.85
CA SER A 144 2.21 -21.20 -0.12
C SER A 144 3.73 -20.92 -0.12
N GLU A 145 4.26 -20.15 0.83
CA GLU A 145 5.70 -19.87 0.90
C GLU A 145 6.44 -20.83 1.84
N ALA A 146 7.55 -21.42 1.35
CA ALA A 146 8.46 -22.24 2.17
C ALA A 146 9.38 -21.39 3.05
N THR A 147 9.85 -20.25 2.54
CA THR A 147 10.73 -19.31 3.23
C THR A 147 9.97 -18.00 3.52
N PRO A 148 10.33 -17.26 4.59
CA PRO A 148 9.61 -16.04 4.94
C PRO A 148 9.89 -14.94 3.91
N SER A 149 8.83 -14.41 3.28
CA SER A 149 8.93 -13.25 2.38
C SER A 149 9.28 -11.94 3.07
N VAL A 150 9.07 -11.88 4.40
CA VAL A 150 9.60 -10.81 5.24
C VAL A 150 10.57 -11.43 6.23
N ASN A 151 11.84 -11.03 6.18
CA ASN A 151 12.87 -11.38 7.15
C ASN A 151 13.73 -10.15 7.40
N LYS A 152 13.43 -9.41 8.47
CA LYS A 152 14.12 -8.15 8.78
C LYS A 152 14.57 -8.13 10.24
N LYS A 153 15.74 -7.55 10.46
CA LYS A 153 16.36 -7.38 11.77
C LYS A 153 16.05 -6.00 12.33
N PHE A 154 15.55 -5.96 13.55
CA PHE A 154 15.10 -4.79 14.26
C PHE A 154 16.13 -4.41 15.30
N ASN A 155 16.61 -3.17 15.24
CA ASN A 155 17.43 -2.62 16.30
C ASN A 155 16.56 -2.32 17.54
N LYS A 156 17.19 -1.98 18.65
CA LYS A 156 16.51 -1.72 19.94
C LYS A 156 15.56 -0.51 19.95
N SER A 157 15.49 0.28 18.87
CA SER A 157 14.64 1.49 18.81
C SER A 157 13.18 1.18 18.47
N ILE A 158 12.87 -0.04 18.04
CA ILE A 158 11.50 -0.46 17.72
C ILE A 158 11.04 -1.47 18.77
N ASP A 159 9.88 -1.22 19.40
CA ASP A 159 9.26 -2.19 20.31
C ASP A 159 8.71 -3.37 19.50
N ILE A 160 9.52 -4.40 19.38
CA ILE A 160 9.19 -5.59 18.60
C ILE A 160 8.03 -6.39 19.21
N TYR A 161 7.76 -6.23 20.52
CA TYR A 161 6.60 -6.85 21.16
C TYR A 161 5.31 -6.14 20.78
N GLU A 162 5.37 -4.85 20.47
CA GLU A 162 4.23 -4.11 19.92
C GLU A 162 3.83 -4.66 18.54
N VAL A 163 4.83 -4.86 17.66
CA VAL A 163 4.64 -5.47 16.35
C VAL A 163 4.07 -6.89 16.47
N GLN A 164 4.58 -7.67 17.43
CA GLN A 164 4.07 -9.01 17.71
C GLN A 164 2.59 -8.99 18.12
N ARG A 165 2.24 -8.15 19.10
CA ARG A 165 0.84 -8.00 19.57
C ARG A 165 -0.08 -7.58 18.43
N TYR A 166 0.38 -6.64 17.61
CA TYR A 166 -0.38 -6.15 16.47
C TYR A 166 -0.62 -7.26 15.43
N LEU A 167 0.42 -8.00 15.02
CA LEU A 167 0.29 -9.11 14.07
C LEU A 167 -0.61 -10.22 14.62
N ALA A 168 -0.50 -10.56 15.90
CA ALA A 168 -1.35 -11.57 16.54
C ALA A 168 -2.84 -11.21 16.50
N GLY A 169 -3.20 -9.93 16.58
CA GLY A 169 -4.59 -9.48 16.47
C GLY A 169 -5.15 -9.42 15.04
N ARG A 170 -4.31 -9.57 14.01
CA ARG A 170 -4.68 -9.38 12.60
C ARG A 170 -4.50 -10.61 11.72
N ALA A 171 -3.50 -11.43 12.03
CA ALA A 171 -3.21 -12.69 11.33
C ALA A 171 -4.05 -13.82 11.95
N ILE A 172 -5.33 -13.86 11.59
CA ILE A 172 -6.30 -14.91 11.95
C ILE A 172 -6.83 -15.55 10.67
#